data_AF-A0A8H5N9N0-F1
#
_entry.id   AF-A0A8H5N9N0-F1
#
_cell.length_a   1.000
_cell.length_b   1.000
_cell.length_c   1.000
_cell.angle_alpha   90.00
_cell.angle_beta   90.00
_cell.angle_gamma   90.00
#
_symmetry.space_group_name_H-M   'P 1'
#
loop_
_entity.id
_entity.type
_entity.pdbx_description
1 polymer ?
#
loop_
_entity_poly.entity_id
_entity_poly.type
_entity_poly.pdbx_seq_one_letter_code
_entity_poly.pdbx_strand_id
1 'polypeptide(L)'
;MKPLNLLMALIGLSIKPVSARCFFTGAKWQDRAAARQHAVDACKGDDGSYRGAFKGRFAAGQAVNKCIQHSPTQNIKFMIQNVDVFRDQDLDGDGCVVRLQHEINSCSRGGSSVAGDWIFRADPNKGTC
;
A
#
# COMPACT_ATOMS: atom_id res chain seq x y z
N MET A 1 -29.98 31.55 41.68
CA MET A 1 -29.12 30.47 41.18
C MET A 1 -29.63 30.07 39.80
N LYS A 2 -28.81 30.13 38.74
CA LYS A 2 -29.19 29.73 37.37
C LYS A 2 -28.25 28.60 36.94
N PRO A 3 -28.75 27.45 36.45
CA PRO A 3 -27.88 26.40 35.94
C PRO A 3 -27.40 26.80 34.54
N LEU A 4 -26.09 26.87 34.36
CA LEU A 4 -25.46 27.03 33.06
C LEU A 4 -25.44 25.65 32.38
N ASN A 5 -26.28 25.47 31.36
CA ASN A 5 -26.28 24.25 30.55
C ASN A 5 -24.97 24.15 29.77
N LEU A 6 -24.12 23.19 30.15
CA LEU A 6 -22.89 22.86 29.42
C LEU A 6 -23.26 21.96 28.22
N LEU A 7 -23.29 22.52 27.02
CA LEU A 7 -23.49 21.76 25.78
C LEU A 7 -22.15 21.15 25.36
N MET A 8 -21.98 19.84 25.54
CA MET A 8 -20.84 19.09 24.98
C MET A 8 -21.12 18.78 23.50
N ALA A 9 -20.45 19.49 22.59
CA ALA A 9 -20.42 19.13 21.18
C ALA A 9 -19.41 17.99 20.96
N LEU A 10 -19.90 16.78 20.68
CA LEU A 10 -19.10 15.63 20.25
C LEU A 10 -18.80 15.77 18.76
N ILE A 11 -17.63 16.33 18.43
CA ILE A 11 -17.09 16.30 17.06
C ILE A 11 -16.64 14.86 16.80
N GLY A 12 -17.46 14.07 16.10
CA GLY A 12 -17.11 12.71 15.70
C GLY A 12 -15.98 12.72 14.67
N LEU A 13 -14.75 12.46 15.10
CA LEU A 13 -13.67 12.14 14.17
C LEU A 13 -13.91 10.73 13.59
N SER A 14 -14.30 10.66 12.31
CA SER A 14 -14.23 9.43 11.53
C SER A 14 -12.77 9.03 11.34
N ILE A 15 -12.22 8.29 12.29
CA ILE A 15 -10.90 7.68 12.16
C ILE A 15 -11.01 6.48 11.22
N LYS A 16 -10.48 6.61 10.00
CA LYS A 16 -10.31 5.43 9.13
C LYS A 16 -9.28 4.51 9.80
N PRO A 17 -9.54 3.19 9.89
CA PRO A 17 -8.61 2.27 10.52
C PRO A 17 -7.29 2.24 9.73
N VAL A 18 -6.18 2.39 10.45
CA VAL A 18 -4.83 2.08 9.96
C VAL A 18 -4.37 0.85 10.72
N SER A 19 -4.19 -0.26 10.02
CA SER A 19 -3.67 -1.49 10.60
C SER A 19 -2.55 -1.98 9.70
N ALA A 20 -1.39 -2.30 10.29
CA ALA A 20 -0.24 -2.83 9.58
C ALA A 20 0.19 -4.16 10.21
N ARG A 21 0.50 -5.15 9.37
CA ARG A 21 0.96 -6.47 9.78
C ARG A 21 2.23 -6.82 9.02
N CYS A 22 3.34 -6.92 9.74
CA CYS A 22 4.58 -7.46 9.19
C CYS A 22 4.49 -8.98 9.04
N PHE A 23 5.07 -9.53 7.97
CA PHE A 23 5.20 -10.97 7.82
C PHE A 23 6.29 -11.51 8.74
N PHE A 24 6.00 -12.62 9.43
CA PHE A 24 6.94 -13.26 10.36
C PHE A 24 7.87 -14.28 9.67
N THR A 25 7.40 -14.86 8.57
CA THR A 25 8.14 -15.84 7.73
C THR A 25 8.36 -15.25 6.33
N GLY A 26 9.01 -16.00 5.44
CA GLY A 26 9.31 -15.55 4.07
C GLY A 26 10.72 -14.98 3.90
N ALA A 27 11.01 -14.37 2.75
CA ALA A 27 12.34 -13.80 2.51
C ALA A 27 12.51 -12.47 3.28
N LYS A 28 13.76 -12.06 3.50
CA LYS A 28 14.07 -10.67 3.87
C LYS A 28 14.35 -9.88 2.59
N TRP A 29 14.20 -8.57 2.66
CA TRP A 29 14.66 -7.67 1.59
C TRP A 29 16.17 -7.88 1.34
N GLN A 30 16.58 -8.15 0.10
CA GLN A 30 18.00 -8.18 -0.27
C GLN A 30 18.53 -6.75 -0.38
N ASP A 31 17.78 -5.86 -1.05
CA ASP A 31 18.07 -4.44 -1.13
C ASP A 31 16.77 -3.62 -0.94
N ARG A 32 16.70 -2.90 0.18
CA ARG A 32 15.54 -2.04 0.50
C ARG A 32 15.50 -0.76 -0.33
N ALA A 33 16.63 -0.23 -0.76
CA ALA A 33 16.66 0.97 -1.60
C ALA A 33 16.11 0.63 -2.99
N ALA A 34 16.56 -0.48 -3.58
CA ALA A 34 16.00 -0.98 -4.83
C ALA A 34 14.51 -1.32 -4.69
N ALA A 35 14.09 -1.99 -3.60
CA ALA A 35 12.67 -2.26 -3.36
C ALA A 35 11.81 -0.97 -3.31
N ARG A 36 12.33 0.11 -2.71
CA ARG A 36 11.65 1.41 -2.68
C ARG A 36 11.54 2.04 -4.07
N GLN A 37 12.57 1.89 -4.91
CA GLN A 37 12.51 2.34 -6.30
C GLN A 37 11.50 1.52 -7.12
N HIS A 38 11.49 0.20 -6.95
CA HIS A 38 10.49 -0.68 -7.60
C HIS A 38 9.05 -0.29 -7.24
N ALA A 39 8.81 0.21 -6.01
CA ALA A 39 7.51 0.75 -5.63
C ALA A 39 7.18 2.05 -6.37
N VAL A 40 8.16 2.94 -6.59
CA VAL A 40 8.00 4.15 -7.42
C VAL A 40 7.60 3.76 -8.83
N ASP A 41 8.35 2.86 -9.45
CA ASP A 41 8.15 2.45 -10.84
C ASP A 41 6.79 1.72 -11.01
N ALA A 42 6.40 0.90 -10.02
CA ALA A 42 5.11 0.21 -10.03
C ALA A 42 3.92 1.18 -9.87
N CYS A 43 4.08 2.26 -9.10
CA CYS A 43 3.01 3.23 -8.86
C CYS A 43 2.89 4.28 -9.97
N LYS A 44 4.02 4.81 -10.44
CA LYS A 44 4.05 5.98 -11.33
C LYS A 44 4.40 5.62 -12.77
N GLY A 45 5.17 4.55 -12.96
CA GLY A 45 5.83 4.24 -14.22
C GLY A 45 7.15 4.97 -14.38
N ASP A 46 7.73 4.90 -15.59
CA ASP A 46 8.83 5.75 -16.02
C ASP A 46 8.30 6.92 -16.87
N ASP A 47 9.12 7.94 -17.03
CA ASP A 47 8.83 9.26 -17.61
C ASP A 47 8.62 9.28 -19.14
N GLY A 48 8.32 8.13 -19.77
CA GLY A 48 7.90 8.15 -21.18
C GLY A 48 7.54 6.83 -21.85
N SER A 49 7.77 5.66 -21.25
CA SER A 49 7.62 4.36 -21.94
C SER A 49 6.74 3.36 -21.20
N TYR A 50 6.68 3.43 -19.87
CA TYR A 50 5.99 2.47 -19.04
C TYR A 50 5.00 3.16 -18.11
N ARG A 51 3.71 2.77 -18.19
CA ARG A 51 2.74 3.12 -17.15
C ARG A 51 2.91 2.17 -15.97
N GLY A 52 3.04 2.73 -14.77
CA GLY A 52 3.08 1.96 -13.53
C GLY A 52 1.85 1.04 -13.40
N ALA A 53 2.07 -0.19 -12.95
CA ALA A 53 1.03 -1.21 -12.80
C ALA A 53 -0.15 -0.77 -11.93
N PHE A 54 0.07 0.16 -10.99
CA PHE A 54 -0.96 0.66 -10.08
C PHE A 54 -1.48 2.06 -10.46
N LYS A 55 -1.13 2.56 -11.65
CA LYS A 55 -1.57 3.88 -12.12
C LYS A 55 -2.95 3.81 -12.77
N GLY A 56 -3.96 4.34 -12.07
CA GLY A 56 -5.30 4.58 -12.62
C GLY A 56 -6.43 4.19 -11.69
N ARG A 57 -7.58 3.91 -12.30
CA ARG A 57 -8.83 3.56 -11.61
C ARG A 57 -8.86 2.08 -11.26
N PHE A 58 -9.21 1.78 -10.03
CA PHE A 58 -9.48 0.42 -9.55
C PHE A 58 -11.00 0.26 -9.46
N ALA A 59 -11.52 -0.79 -10.06
CA ALA A 59 -12.92 -1.16 -9.91
C ALA A 59 -13.23 -1.50 -8.45
N ALA A 60 -14.51 -1.46 -8.10
CA ALA A 60 -14.99 -1.90 -6.78
C ALA A 60 -14.47 -3.31 -6.44
N GLY A 61 -13.84 -3.46 -5.27
CA GLY A 61 -13.26 -4.73 -4.80
C GLY A 61 -11.97 -5.18 -5.50
N GLN A 62 -11.53 -4.48 -6.56
CA GLN A 62 -10.43 -4.94 -7.41
C GLN A 62 -9.10 -4.99 -6.66
N ALA A 63 -8.42 -6.13 -6.76
CA ALA A 63 -7.02 -6.29 -6.37
C ALA A 63 -6.13 -6.39 -7.63
N VAL A 64 -5.10 -5.56 -7.69
CA VAL A 64 -4.05 -5.60 -8.73
C VAL A 64 -2.77 -6.10 -8.09
N ASN A 65 -2.09 -7.03 -8.76
CA ASN A 65 -0.84 -7.62 -8.30
C ASN A 65 0.25 -7.38 -9.34
N LYS A 66 1.47 -7.11 -8.88
CA LYS A 66 2.65 -7.00 -9.74
C LYS A 66 3.81 -7.78 -9.12
N CYS A 67 4.34 -8.74 -9.87
CA CYS A 67 5.62 -9.37 -9.56
C CYS A 67 6.74 -8.62 -10.29
N ILE A 68 7.81 -8.30 -9.56
CA ILE A 68 9.01 -7.64 -10.07
C ILE A 68 10.21 -8.51 -9.75
N GLN A 69 11.01 -8.84 -10.78
CA GLN A 69 12.27 -9.53 -10.59
C GLN A 69 13.33 -8.54 -10.12
N HIS A 70 13.81 -8.68 -8.88
CA HIS A 70 14.84 -7.79 -8.34
C HIS A 70 16.26 -8.33 -8.58
N SER A 71 16.47 -9.63 -8.34
CA SER A 71 17.76 -10.31 -8.54
C SER A 71 17.49 -11.75 -9.03
N PRO A 72 18.48 -12.53 -9.50
CA PRO A 72 18.24 -13.92 -9.91
C PRO A 72 17.61 -14.83 -8.83
N THR A 73 17.65 -14.42 -7.56
CA THR A 73 17.15 -15.20 -6.43
C THR A 73 16.02 -14.54 -5.66
N GLN A 74 15.64 -13.30 -5.99
CA GLN A 74 14.58 -12.56 -5.32
C GLN A 74 13.61 -11.91 -6.31
N ASN A 75 12.33 -12.17 -6.09
CA ASN A 75 11.22 -11.40 -6.64
C ASN A 75 10.51 -10.63 -5.53
N ILE A 76 9.89 -9.51 -5.91
CA ILE A 76 9.09 -8.66 -5.03
C ILE A 76 7.67 -8.67 -5.57
N LYS A 77 6.70 -9.03 -4.73
CA LYS A 77 5.29 -8.98 -5.07
C LYS A 77 4.65 -7.79 -4.37
N PHE A 78 4.15 -6.86 -5.17
CA PHE A 78 3.29 -5.78 -4.71
C PHE A 78 1.83 -6.12 -5.00
N MET A 79 0.95 -5.76 -4.08
CA MET A 79 -0.49 -5.83 -4.28
C MET A 79 -1.16 -4.60 -3.70
N ILE A 80 -2.10 -4.06 -4.47
CA ILE A 80 -2.99 -2.98 -4.05
C ILE A 80 -4.42 -3.42 -4.33
N GLN A 81 -5.31 -3.20 -3.36
CA GLN A 81 -6.71 -3.53 -3.50
C GLN A 81 -7.60 -2.37 -3.06
N ASN A 82 -8.57 -2.01 -3.89
CA ASN A 82 -9.73 -1.21 -3.49
C ASN A 82 -10.67 -2.11 -2.70
N VAL A 83 -10.84 -1.87 -1.40
CA VAL A 83 -11.74 -2.68 -0.56
C VAL A 83 -13.19 -2.20 -0.57
N ASP A 84 -13.47 -1.03 -1.16
CA ASP A 84 -14.83 -0.60 -1.41
C ASP A 84 -15.44 -1.49 -2.49
N VAL A 85 -16.48 -2.25 -2.13
CA VAL A 85 -17.16 -3.21 -3.01
C VAL A 85 -18.31 -2.58 -3.82
N PHE A 86 -18.57 -1.29 -3.64
CA PHE A 86 -19.63 -0.56 -4.33
C PHE A 86 -19.12 0.51 -5.28
N ARG A 87 -17.92 1.04 -5.05
CA ARG A 87 -17.38 2.15 -5.82
C ARG A 87 -16.00 1.86 -6.36
N ASP A 88 -15.82 2.19 -7.63
CA ASP A 88 -14.50 2.35 -8.20
C ASP A 88 -13.81 3.57 -7.60
N GLN A 89 -12.49 3.48 -7.44
CA GLN A 89 -11.69 4.55 -6.86
C GLN A 89 -10.38 4.74 -7.64
N ASP A 90 -9.96 5.99 -7.75
CA ASP A 90 -8.64 6.34 -8.27
C ASP A 90 -7.65 6.39 -7.11
N LEU A 91 -6.52 5.71 -7.28
CA LEU A 91 -5.43 5.79 -6.32
C LEU A 91 -4.40 6.82 -6.79
N ASP A 92 -4.13 7.81 -5.95
CA ASP A 92 -3.07 8.77 -6.19
C ASP A 92 -1.69 8.10 -6.23
N GLY A 93 -0.86 8.52 -7.18
CA GLY A 93 0.45 7.94 -7.42
C GLY A 93 1.43 8.15 -6.26
N ASP A 94 1.41 9.32 -5.61
CA ASP A 94 2.25 9.59 -4.44
C ASP A 94 1.76 8.80 -3.22
N GLY A 95 0.44 8.73 -3.02
CA GLY A 95 -0.19 7.88 -2.01
C GLY A 95 0.19 6.41 -2.15
N CYS A 96 0.17 5.89 -3.38
CA CYS A 96 0.62 4.53 -3.71
C CYS A 96 2.07 4.31 -3.28
N VAL A 97 2.99 5.21 -3.65
CA VAL A 97 4.42 5.09 -3.33
C VAL A 97 4.63 5.12 -1.82
N VAL A 98 4.08 6.12 -1.13
CA VAL A 98 4.27 6.29 0.32
C VAL A 98 3.80 5.05 1.07
N ARG A 99 2.67 4.45 0.67
CA ARG A 99 2.11 3.28 1.36
C ARG A 99 2.88 2.00 1.09
N LEU A 100 3.34 1.75 -0.14
CA LEU A 100 4.21 0.60 -0.39
C LEU A 100 5.59 0.75 0.28
N GLN A 101 6.17 1.95 0.28
CA GLN A 101 7.44 2.20 0.96
C GLN A 101 7.32 2.07 2.47
N HIS A 102 6.17 2.41 3.06
CA HIS A 102 5.89 2.13 4.46
C HIS A 102 6.04 0.63 4.78
N GLU A 103 5.45 -0.27 3.98
CA GLU A 103 5.59 -1.72 4.20
C GLU A 103 7.04 -2.21 4.08
N ILE A 104 7.82 -1.63 3.14
CA ILE A 104 9.24 -1.97 2.94
C ILE A 104 10.11 -1.53 4.12
N ASN A 105 9.87 -0.33 4.64
CA ASN A 105 10.67 0.28 5.69
C ASN A 105 10.35 -0.31 7.07
N SER A 106 9.06 -0.47 7.37
CA SER A 106 8.59 -0.90 8.68
C SER A 106 8.79 -2.40 8.93
N CYS A 107 8.82 -3.23 7.88
CA CYS A 107 8.85 -4.68 8.03
C CYS A 107 10.09 -5.32 7.40
N SER A 108 10.79 -6.19 8.13
CA SER A 108 12.03 -6.83 7.64
C SER A 108 11.81 -7.89 6.55
N ARG A 109 10.60 -8.44 6.48
CA ARG A 109 10.17 -9.47 5.53
C ARG A 109 8.96 -9.02 4.70
N GLY A 110 8.74 -7.71 4.60
CA GLY A 110 7.53 -7.15 4.02
C GLY A 110 6.31 -7.27 4.94
N GLY A 111 5.20 -6.75 4.46
CA GLY A 111 4.00 -6.57 5.24
C GLY A 111 2.78 -6.22 4.39
N SER A 112 1.66 -6.11 5.08
CA SER A 112 0.43 -5.58 4.52
C SER A 112 -0.25 -4.64 5.50
N SER A 113 -0.79 -3.54 4.98
CA SER A 113 -1.58 -2.61 5.76
C SER A 113 -2.87 -2.20 5.05
N VAL A 114 -3.83 -1.78 5.87
CA VAL A 114 -5.05 -1.09 5.43
C VAL A 114 -4.84 0.40 5.69
N ALA A 115 -5.09 1.25 4.69
CA ALA A 115 -5.12 2.69 4.85
C ALA A 115 -6.33 3.27 4.11
N GLY A 116 -7.37 3.60 4.88
CA GLY A 116 -8.66 3.97 4.33
C GLY A 116 -9.31 2.79 3.61
N ASP A 117 -9.74 3.00 2.37
CA ASP A 117 -10.44 2.00 1.56
C ASP A 117 -9.48 1.19 0.67
N TRP A 118 -8.22 1.09 1.09
CA TRP A 118 -7.16 0.44 0.34
C TRP A 118 -6.37 -0.54 1.20
N ILE A 119 -6.04 -1.70 0.62
CA ILE A 119 -5.01 -2.59 1.14
C ILE A 119 -3.74 -2.39 0.32
N PHE A 120 -2.61 -2.27 1.02
CA PHE A 120 -1.27 -2.24 0.44
C PHE A 120 -0.49 -3.45 0.94
N ARG A 121 0.24 -4.13 0.05
CA ARG A 121 1.11 -5.24 0.41
C ARG A 121 2.42 -5.16 -0.36
N ALA A 122 3.52 -5.37 0.35
CA ALA A 122 4.86 -5.51 -0.21
C ALA A 122 5.52 -6.76 0.35
N ASP A 123 5.88 -7.69 -0.53
CA ASP A 123 6.28 -9.05 -0.14
C ASP A 123 7.54 -9.53 -0.90
N PRO A 124 8.72 -9.53 -0.26
CA PRO A 124 9.93 -10.11 -0.82
C PRO A 124 9.87 -11.64 -0.74
N ASN A 125 10.11 -12.28 -1.88
CA ASN A 125 10.07 -13.73 -2.03
C ASN A 125 11.38 -14.25 -2.61
N LYS A 126 11.67 -15.53 -2.35
CA LYS A 126 12.76 -16.24 -3.03
C LYS A 126 12.29 -16.71 -4.40
N GLY A 127 13.21 -16.82 -5.34
CA GLY A 127 12.96 -17.33 -6.70
C GLY A 127 12.63 -16.22 -7.68
N THR A 128 11.99 -16.59 -8.79
CA THR A 128 11.66 -15.67 -9.88
C THR A 128 10.17 -15.36 -9.95
N CYS A 129 9.84 -14.24 -10.59
CA CYS A 129 8.61 -14.12 -11.35
C CYS A 129 8.67 -15.06 -12.57
#